data_AF-A0A8D2NXX4-F1
#
_entry.id   AF-A0A8D2NXX4-F1
#
_cell.length_a   1.000
_cell.length_b   1.000
_cell.length_c   1.000
_cell.angle_alpha   90.00
_cell.angle_beta   90.00
_cell.angle_gamma   90.00
#
_symmetry.space_group_name_H-M   'P 1'
#
loop_
_entity.id
_entity.type
_entity.pdbx_description
1 polymer ?
#
loop_
_entity_poly.entity_id
_entity_poly.type
_entity_poly.pdbx_seq_one_letter_code
_entity_poly.pdbx_strand_id
1 'polypeptide(L)'
;MSRAALLLLFLAPDRRCSRCFHGSVPVHVRYHRPAWGTQEALVVLDSPQVLLCCCHGHLSAECWKPAEVDAPCSSDSTSPCQWHSTKHRPAHEELMLRVPVGLREHNSLVCALTLLTTGLCSGLILAAACKYGHFPQ
;
A
#
# COMPACT_ATOMS: atom_id res chain seq x y z
N MET A 1 14.67 4.24 -5.20
CA MET A 1 14.37 3.05 -6.01
C MET A 1 12.97 2.58 -5.66
N SER A 2 11.98 2.94 -6.47
CA SER A 2 10.63 2.37 -6.38
C SER A 2 10.69 0.92 -6.82
N ARG A 3 10.16 -0.01 -6.02
CA ARG A 3 9.99 -1.40 -6.42
C ARG A 3 8.65 -1.50 -7.13
N ALA A 4 8.65 -1.98 -8.38
CA ALA A 4 7.42 -2.29 -9.09
C ALA A 4 6.73 -3.48 -8.40
N ALA A 5 5.45 -3.32 -8.07
CA ALA A 5 4.63 -4.40 -7.53
C ALA A 5 3.61 -4.80 -8.59
N LEU A 6 3.55 -6.10 -8.90
CA LEU A 6 2.52 -6.67 -9.76
C LEU A 6 1.36 -7.14 -8.88
N LEU A 7 0.13 -6.71 -9.22
CA LEU A 7 -1.08 -7.17 -8.57
C LEU A 7 -2.04 -7.70 -9.63
N LEU A 8 -2.47 -8.95 -9.46
CA LEU A 8 -3.50 -9.56 -10.30
C LEU A 8 -4.88 -9.25 -9.71
N LEU A 9 -5.75 -8.64 -10.49
CA LEU A 9 -7.11 -8.27 -10.06
C LEU A 9 -8.13 -8.85 -11.03
N PHE A 10 -9.11 -9.56 -10.48
CA PHE A 10 -10.30 -9.96 -11.21
C PHE A 10 -11.36 -8.87 -11.09
N LEU A 11 -11.70 -8.22 -12.21
CA LEU A 11 -12.65 -7.11 -12.23
C LEU A 11 -14.10 -7.63 -12.20
N ALA A 12 -14.97 -6.93 -11.47
CA ALA A 12 -16.40 -7.21 -11.45
C ALA A 12 -17.11 -6.44 -12.58
N PRO A 13 -18.10 -7.03 -13.28
CA PRO A 13 -18.89 -6.32 -14.29
C PRO A 13 -19.75 -5.22 -13.63
N ASP A 14 -19.86 -4.08 -14.30
CA ASP A 14 -20.70 -2.97 -13.85
C ASP A 14 -22.19 -3.27 -14.13
N ARG A 15 -23.07 -2.94 -13.17
CA ARG A 15 -24.51 -3.21 -13.28
C ARG A 15 -25.24 -2.30 -14.27
N ARG A 16 -24.68 -1.13 -14.58
CA ARG A 16 -25.30 -0.09 -15.42
C ARG A 16 -24.73 -0.04 -16.82
N CYS A 17 -23.57 -0.64 -17.06
CA CYS A 17 -22.88 -0.64 -18.35
C CYS A 17 -22.39 -2.05 -18.71
N SER A 18 -22.94 -2.62 -19.79
CA SER A 18 -22.65 -4.00 -20.24
C SER A 18 -21.22 -4.25 -20.71
N ARG A 19 -20.42 -3.19 -20.91
CA ARG A 19 -19.02 -3.26 -21.34
C ARG A 19 -18.06 -2.61 -20.33
N CYS A 20 -18.53 -2.33 -19.12
CA CYS A 20 -17.73 -1.72 -18.09
C CYS A 20 -17.43 -2.74 -16.99
N PHE A 21 -16.22 -2.64 -16.45
CA PHE A 21 -15.75 -3.46 -15.34
C PHE A 21 -15.13 -2.55 -14.29
N HIS A 22 -15.30 -2.89 -13.02
CA HIS A 22 -14.75 -2.15 -11.90
C HIS A 22 -13.96 -3.09 -10.97
N GLY A 23 -12.87 -2.58 -10.43
CA GLY A 23 -12.07 -3.25 -9.40
C GLY A 23 -11.57 -2.21 -8.40
N SER A 24 -11.32 -2.65 -7.17
CA SER A 24 -10.73 -1.80 -6.13
C SER A 24 -9.45 -2.44 -5.61
N VAL A 25 -8.44 -1.61 -5.36
CA VAL A 25 -7.18 -2.03 -4.75
C VAL A 25 -7.06 -1.35 -3.40
N PRO A 26 -7.01 -2.10 -2.28
CA PRO A 26 -6.73 -1.50 -1.00
C PRO A 26 -5.28 -1.02 -0.96
N VAL A 27 -5.09 0.28 -0.78
CA VAL A 27 -3.76 0.87 -0.58
C VAL A 27 -3.52 1.00 0.92
N HIS A 28 -2.55 0.27 1.44
CA HIS A 28 -2.10 0.41 2.81
C HIS A 28 -0.82 1.25 2.85
N VAL A 29 -0.90 2.44 3.42
CA VAL A 29 0.25 3.32 3.59
C VAL A 29 0.90 3.03 4.93
N ARG A 30 2.21 2.76 4.93
CA ARG A 30 2.98 2.65 6.16
C ARG A 30 3.22 4.03 6.75
N TYR A 31 3.26 4.10 8.07
CA TYR A 31 3.50 5.35 8.79
C TYR A 31 4.75 6.04 8.23
N HIS A 32 4.55 7.23 7.68
CA HIS A 32 5.62 7.95 7.03
C HIS A 32 6.42 8.75 8.07
N ARG A 33 7.70 8.99 7.79
CA ARG A 33 8.55 9.81 8.67
C ARG A 33 7.92 11.21 8.82
N PRO A 34 7.97 11.84 10.01
CA PRO A 34 7.49 13.20 10.20
C PRO A 34 8.12 14.18 9.21
N ALA A 35 7.31 15.14 8.76
CA ALA A 35 7.68 16.16 7.78
C ALA A 35 7.92 17.53 8.43
N TRP A 36 8.67 18.39 7.74
CA TRP A 36 8.91 19.76 8.17
C TRP A 36 7.79 20.66 7.67
N GLY A 37 7.25 21.51 8.55
CA GLY A 37 6.28 22.54 8.18
C GLY A 37 4.90 22.06 7.66
N THR A 38 4.67 20.74 7.51
CA THR A 38 3.40 20.19 7.04
C THR A 38 2.98 18.99 7.89
N GLN A 39 1.67 18.83 8.09
CA GLN A 39 1.05 17.66 8.70
C GLN A 39 0.62 16.61 7.65
N GLU A 40 0.85 16.88 6.38
CA GLU A 40 0.53 16.01 5.26
C GLU A 40 1.77 15.83 4.38
N ALA A 41 1.99 14.60 3.93
CA ALA A 41 2.92 14.27 2.86
C ALA A 41 2.13 13.93 1.60
N LEU A 42 2.55 14.47 0.46
CA LEU A 42 2.01 14.12 -0.84
C LEU A 42 2.75 12.90 -1.38
N VAL A 43 2.00 11.84 -1.69
CA VAL A 43 2.52 10.65 -2.35
C VAL A 43 1.89 10.57 -3.72
N VAL A 44 2.72 10.63 -4.76
CA VAL A 44 2.29 10.46 -6.14
C VAL A 44 2.11 8.97 -6.40
N LEU A 45 0.92 8.58 -6.85
CA LEU A 45 0.63 7.25 -7.34
C LEU A 45 0.55 7.30 -8.86
N ASP A 46 1.56 6.69 -9.50
CA ASP A 46 1.61 6.56 -10.94
C ASP A 46 0.39 5.80 -11.46
N SER A 47 -0.09 6.18 -12.64
CA SER A 47 -1.16 5.45 -13.30
C SER A 47 -0.75 3.98 -13.47
N PRO A 48 -1.60 3.01 -13.07
CA PRO A 48 -1.26 1.60 -13.22
C PRO A 48 -1.20 1.22 -14.70
N GLN A 49 -0.30 0.30 -15.02
CA GLN A 49 -0.31 -0.37 -16.31
C GLN A 49 -1.40 -1.45 -16.29
N VAL A 50 -2.37 -1.35 -17.22
CA VAL A 50 -3.41 -2.35 -17.36
C VAL A 50 -2.92 -3.44 -18.31
N LEU A 51 -3.05 -4.70 -17.87
CA LEU A 51 -2.73 -5.89 -18.64
C LEU A 51 -4.00 -6.67 -18.95
N LEU A 52 -4.07 -7.25 -20.15
CA LEU A 52 -5.17 -8.11 -20.58
C LEU A 52 -4.63 -9.50 -20.93
N CYS A 53 -5.34 -10.55 -20.52
CA CYS A 53 -5.02 -11.91 -20.96
C CYS A 53 -5.70 -12.23 -22.28
N CYS A 54 -4.95 -12.75 -23.24
CA CYS A 54 -5.48 -13.30 -24.50
C CYS A 54 -5.78 -14.81 -24.39
N CYS A 55 -6.28 -15.24 -23.22
CA CYS A 55 -6.47 -16.63 -22.81
C CYS A 55 -7.50 -17.41 -23.65
N HIS A 56 -8.45 -16.72 -24.29
CA HIS A 56 -9.52 -17.32 -25.08
C HIS A 56 -9.58 -16.63 -26.45
N GLY A 57 -9.55 -17.40 -27.53
CA GLY A 57 -9.37 -16.97 -28.93
C GLY A 57 -10.40 -16.00 -29.51
N HIS A 58 -11.26 -15.38 -28.70
CA HIS A 58 -12.18 -14.32 -29.10
C HIS A 58 -11.58 -12.91 -29.07
N LEU A 59 -10.42 -12.70 -28.43
CA LEU A 59 -9.69 -11.41 -28.43
C LEU A 59 -8.67 -11.29 -29.60
N SER A 60 -8.81 -12.12 -30.64
CA SER A 60 -7.77 -12.45 -31.63
C SER A 60 -7.33 -11.32 -32.57
N ALA A 61 -7.91 -10.11 -32.52
CA ALA A 61 -7.53 -9.00 -33.42
C ALA A 61 -6.71 -7.89 -32.75
N GLU A 62 -6.78 -7.71 -31.43
CA GLU A 62 -6.12 -6.59 -30.72
C GLU A 62 -5.18 -7.02 -29.58
N CYS A 63 -4.60 -8.22 -29.61
CA CYS A 63 -3.52 -8.59 -28.70
C CYS A 63 -2.22 -7.88 -29.10
N TRP A 64 -1.94 -6.74 -28.46
CA TRP A 64 -0.75 -5.89 -28.69
C TRP A 64 0.54 -6.55 -28.16
N LYS A 65 1.65 -5.80 -28.09
CA LYS A 65 2.96 -6.30 -27.65
C LYS A 65 2.85 -7.16 -26.38
N PRO A 66 3.49 -8.35 -26.34
CA PRO A 66 3.52 -9.19 -25.14
C PRO A 66 4.05 -8.38 -23.96
N ALA A 67 3.35 -8.39 -22.84
CA ALA A 67 3.89 -7.92 -21.58
C ALA A 67 4.77 -9.02 -20.99
N GLU A 68 5.94 -8.66 -20.50
CA GLU A 68 6.94 -9.57 -19.93
C GLU A 68 6.58 -9.95 -18.49
N VAL A 69 5.42 -10.59 -18.31
CA VAL A 69 4.89 -10.93 -16.98
C VAL A 69 4.27 -12.32 -16.99
N ASP A 70 4.86 -13.24 -16.22
CA ASP A 70 4.28 -14.57 -15.95
C ASP A 70 3.28 -14.48 -14.80
N ALA A 71 1.98 -14.58 -15.12
CA ALA A 71 0.90 -14.58 -14.14
C ALA A 71 -0.17 -15.63 -14.49
N PRO A 72 -0.83 -16.23 -13.48
CA PRO A 72 -1.86 -17.25 -13.70
C PRO A 72 -3.10 -16.68 -14.41
N CYS A 73 -3.76 -17.52 -15.21
CA CYS A 73 -4.92 -17.12 -16.02
C CYS A 73 -6.18 -16.87 -15.17
N SER A 74 -6.36 -17.62 -14.08
CA SER A 74 -7.46 -17.53 -13.13
C SER A 74 -6.98 -17.83 -11.71
N SER A 75 -7.84 -17.64 -10.71
CA SER A 75 -7.56 -18.02 -9.32
C SER A 75 -7.27 -19.51 -9.15
N ASP A 76 -7.78 -20.33 -10.08
CA ASP A 76 -7.85 -21.78 -9.94
C ASP A 76 -6.81 -22.50 -10.82
N SER A 77 -6.23 -21.80 -11.82
CA SER A 77 -5.25 -22.36 -12.74
C SER A 77 -3.82 -21.96 -12.36
N THR A 78 -2.95 -22.94 -12.18
CA THR A 78 -1.51 -22.70 -11.94
C THR A 78 -0.72 -22.42 -13.22
N SER A 79 -1.28 -22.71 -14.40
CA SER A 79 -0.59 -22.49 -15.68
C SER A 79 -0.45 -20.99 -15.97
N PRO A 80 0.74 -20.53 -16.39
CA PRO A 80 0.96 -19.13 -16.75
C PRO A 80 0.23 -18.81 -18.06
N CYS A 81 -0.27 -17.59 -18.16
CA CYS A 81 -0.87 -17.05 -19.38
C CYS A 81 -0.07 -15.89 -19.95
N GLN A 82 -0.22 -15.66 -21.26
CA GLN A 82 0.37 -14.49 -21.89
C GLN A 82 -0.48 -13.25 -21.62
N TRP A 83 0.14 -12.30 -20.93
CA TRP A 83 -0.43 -10.99 -20.64
C TRP A 83 0.07 -9.98 -21.65
N HIS A 84 -0.78 -9.05 -22.06
CA HIS A 84 -0.46 -8.02 -23.04
C HIS A 84 -0.74 -6.64 -22.47
N SER A 85 0.16 -5.69 -22.71
CA SER A 85 -0.03 -4.32 -22.27
C SER A 85 -1.00 -3.61 -23.22
N THR A 86 -2.00 -2.93 -22.64
CA THR A 86 -2.94 -2.10 -23.40
C THR A 86 -2.70 -0.62 -23.15
N LYS A 87 -2.98 0.19 -24.16
CA LYS A 87 -3.02 1.65 -24.00
C LYS A 87 -4.37 2.02 -23.38
N HIS A 88 -4.34 2.30 -22.09
CA HIS A 88 -5.46 2.90 -21.37
C HIS A 88 -5.32 4.43 -21.40
N ARG A 89 -6.43 5.15 -21.61
CA ARG A 89 -6.49 6.58 -21.33
C ARG A 89 -6.71 6.77 -19.82
N PRO A 90 -5.69 7.12 -19.03
CA PRO A 90 -5.85 7.34 -17.60
C PRO A 90 -6.99 8.32 -17.37
N ALA A 91 -7.90 7.96 -16.47
CA ALA A 91 -9.08 8.78 -16.20
C ALA A 91 -8.65 10.16 -15.67
N HIS A 92 -7.55 10.25 -14.90
CA HIS A 92 -6.99 11.46 -14.31
C HIS A 92 -5.46 11.51 -14.44
N GLU A 93 -4.89 12.72 -14.38
CA GLU A 93 -3.46 12.94 -14.11
C GLU A 93 -3.06 12.24 -12.80
N GLU A 94 -1.76 11.95 -12.63
CA GLU A 94 -1.17 11.20 -11.50
C GLU A 94 -1.94 11.41 -10.17
N LEU A 95 -2.40 10.31 -9.55
CA LEU A 95 -3.21 10.40 -8.35
C LEU A 95 -2.33 10.83 -7.17
N MET A 96 -2.59 12.03 -6.63
CA MET A 96 -1.89 12.52 -5.44
C MET A 96 -2.63 12.12 -4.16
N LEU A 97 -2.04 11.21 -3.38
CA LEU A 97 -2.55 10.84 -2.07
C LEU A 97 -1.97 11.76 -0.99
N ARG A 98 -2.83 12.38 -0.18
CA ARG A 98 -2.44 13.12 1.02
C ARG A 98 -2.40 12.17 2.20
N VAL A 99 -1.21 11.96 2.76
CA VAL A 99 -0.98 11.05 3.87
C VAL A 99 -0.67 11.89 5.12
N PRO A 100 -1.40 11.72 6.24
CA PRO A 100 -1.10 12.44 7.47
C PRO A 100 0.26 12.00 8.04
N VAL A 101 1.07 12.96 8.46
CA VAL A 101 2.40 12.75 9.04
C VAL A 101 2.59 13.59 10.29
N GLY A 102 3.47 13.13 11.18
CA GLY A 102 3.89 13.93 12.33
C GLY A 102 4.66 15.18 11.91
N LEU A 103 4.65 16.20 12.76
CA LEU A 103 5.48 17.40 12.60
C LEU A 103 6.87 17.15 13.17
N ARG A 104 7.90 17.43 12.36
CA ARG A 104 9.29 17.25 12.78
C ARG A 104 9.70 18.24 13.88
N GLU A 105 9.08 19.41 13.94
CA GLU A 105 9.32 20.41 15.01
C GLU A 105 9.03 19.84 16.40
N HIS A 106 8.06 18.95 16.52
CA HIS A 106 7.65 18.41 17.82
C HIS A 106 8.58 17.30 18.31
N ASN A 107 9.59 16.91 17.53
CA ASN A 107 10.43 15.75 17.84
C ASN A 107 11.14 15.91 19.21
N SER A 108 11.72 17.07 19.50
CA SER A 108 12.40 17.31 20.78
C SER A 108 11.45 17.22 21.98
N LEU A 109 10.29 17.87 21.87
CA LEU A 109 9.25 17.89 22.90
C LEU A 109 8.68 16.49 23.15
N VAL A 110 8.36 15.76 22.08
CA VAL A 110 7.86 14.38 22.17
C VAL A 110 8.92 13.49 22.82
N CYS A 111 10.18 13.56 22.38
CA CYS A 111 11.26 12.79 22.99
C CYS A 111 11.43 13.09 24.49
N ALA A 112 11.45 14.37 24.87
CA ALA A 112 11.60 14.76 26.27
C ALA A 112 10.44 14.23 27.13
N LEU A 113 9.20 14.41 26.66
CA LEU A 113 8.01 13.94 27.38
C LEU A 113 7.97 12.42 27.49
N THR A 114 8.32 11.70 26.43
CA THR A 114 8.40 10.23 26.46
C THR A 114 9.45 9.77 27.46
N LEU A 115 10.67 10.33 27.43
CA LEU A 115 11.74 9.96 28.37
C LEU A 115 11.36 10.24 29.82
N LEU A 116 10.77 11.40 30.10
CA LEU A 116 10.29 11.74 31.44
C LEU A 116 9.21 10.76 31.91
N THR A 117 8.21 10.50 31.07
CA THR A 117 7.10 9.59 31.39
C THR A 117 7.62 8.17 31.62
N THR A 118 8.45 7.65 30.73
CA THR A 118 9.06 6.33 30.86
C THR A 118 9.91 6.25 32.12
N GLY A 119 10.76 7.25 32.39
CA GLY A 119 11.58 7.29 33.60
C GLY A 119 10.74 7.26 34.88
N LEU A 120 9.66 8.05 34.94
CA LEU A 120 8.73 8.06 36.06
C LEU A 120 8.02 6.71 36.21
N CYS A 121 7.46 6.16 35.14
CA CYS A 121 6.77 4.87 35.16
C CYS A 121 7.71 3.74 35.61
N SER A 122 8.90 3.66 35.02
CA SER A 122 9.91 2.67 35.39
C SER A 122 10.37 2.83 36.84
N GLY A 123 10.55 4.07 37.31
CA GLY A 123 10.91 4.35 38.70
C GLY A 123 9.83 3.90 39.69
N LEU A 124 8.55 4.16 39.39
CA LEU A 124 7.43 3.71 40.22
C LEU A 124 7.33 2.18 40.25
N ILE A 125 7.48 1.52 39.10
CA ILE A 125 7.49 0.05 39.01
C ILE A 125 8.65 -0.52 39.82
N LEU A 126 9.85 0.05 39.70
CA LEU A 126 11.02 -0.40 40.45
C LEU A 126 10.84 -0.21 41.96
N ALA A 127 10.33 0.96 42.39
CA ALA A 127 10.03 1.22 43.79
C ALA A 127 9.00 0.22 44.34
N ALA A 128 7.97 -0.10 43.57
CA ALA A 128 6.98 -1.12 43.94
C ALA A 128 7.62 -2.52 44.03
N ALA A 129 8.45 -2.90 43.07
CA ALA A 129 9.15 -4.18 43.09
C ALA A 129 10.11 -4.29 44.29
N CYS A 130 10.85 -3.24 44.63
CA CYS A 130 11.71 -3.23 45.81
C CYS A 130 10.94 -3.29 47.13
N LYS A 131 9.77 -2.64 47.19
CA LYS A 131 8.96 -2.56 48.42
C LYS A 131 8.10 -3.80 48.67
N TYR A 132 7.60 -4.42 47.60
CA TYR A 132 6.60 -5.48 47.68
C TYR A 132 7.04 -6.81 47.04
N GLY A 133 8.17 -6.83 46.34
CA GLY A 133 8.71 -8.05 45.73
C GLY A 133 9.24 -8.99 46.80
N HIS A 134 8.59 -10.15 46.95
CA HIS A 134 9.22 -11.32 47.58
C HIS A 134 10.08 -12.01 46.51
N PHE A 135 11.39 -11.81 46.57
CA PHE A 135 12.34 -12.57 45.78
C PHE A 135 12.73 -13.82 46.58
N PRO A 136 12.19 -15.02 46.26
CA PRO A 136 12.72 -16.24 46.84
C PRO A 136 14.18 -16.41 46.38
N GLN A 137 15.05 -16.67 47.35
CA GLN A 137 16.50 -16.83 47.17
C GLN A 137 16.86 -18.14 46.48
#